data_AF-A0A941Z6R9-F1
#
_entry.id   AF-A0A941Z6R9-F1
#
_cell.length_a   1.000
_cell.length_b   1.000
_cell.length_c   1.000
_cell.angle_alpha   90.00
_cell.angle_beta   90.00
_cell.angle_gamma   90.00
#
_symmetry.space_group_name_H-M   'P 1'
#
loop_
_entity.id
_entity.type
_entity.pdbx_description
1 polymer ?
#
loop_
_entity_poly.entity_id
_entity_poly.type
_entity_poly.pdbx_seq_one_letter_code
_entity_poly.pdbx_strand_id
1 'polypeptide(L)' 'MPYVRVRENDSFENALKKFKKQCEKEGILSELKKREHYDKPSVKRKKKAIAARKKAVRKVRTAVR' A
#
# COMPACT_ATOMS: atom_id res chain seq x y z
N MET A 1 -11.99 -1.67 -2.14
CA MET A 1 -12.22 -3.01 -1.57
C MET A 1 -11.68 -4.01 -2.58
N PRO A 2 -10.75 -4.87 -2.15
CA PRO A 2 -9.97 -5.70 -3.05
C PRO A 2 -10.83 -6.85 -3.56
N TYR A 3 -10.91 -6.98 -4.88
CA TYR A 3 -11.59 -8.09 -5.56
C TYR A 3 -10.66 -8.68 -6.62
N VAL A 4 -10.59 -10.00 -6.66
CA VAL A 4 -9.79 -10.75 -7.64
C VAL A 4 -10.68 -11.78 -8.30
N ARG A 5 -10.85 -11.66 -9.62
CA ARG A 5 -11.59 -12.65 -10.41
C ARG A 5 -10.63 -13.75 -10.84
N VAL A 6 -10.86 -14.97 -10.36
CA VAL A 6 -10.06 -16.15 -10.70
C VAL A 6 -10.60 -16.74 -12.01
N ARG A 7 -9.71 -17.11 -12.93
CA ARG A 7 -10.05 -17.85 -14.16
C ARG A 7 -9.68 -19.32 -14.00
N GLU A 8 -10.27 -20.22 -14.78
CA GLU A 8 -10.12 -21.68 -14.65
C GLU A 8 -8.67 -22.20 -14.73
N ASN A 9 -7.75 -21.45 -15.35
CA ASN A 9 -6.32 -21.79 -15.44
C ASN A 9 -5.43 -21.13 -14.36
N ASP A 10 -5.98 -20.34 -13.43
CA ASP A 10 -5.19 -19.75 -12.35
C ASP A 10 -5.10 -20.72 -11.16
N SER A 11 -3.88 -21.09 -10.77
CA SER A 11 -3.64 -21.84 -9.54
C SER A 11 -4.00 -20.99 -8.31
N PHE A 12 -4.57 -21.62 -7.28
CA PHE A 12 -5.06 -20.96 -6.05
C PHE A 12 -4.00 -20.04 -5.42
N GLU A 13 -2.74 -20.47 -5.40
CA GLU A 13 -1.64 -19.71 -4.81
C GLU A 13 -1.37 -18.40 -5.56
N ASN A 14 -1.57 -18.38 -6.89
CA ASN A 14 -1.43 -17.19 -7.71
C ASN A 14 -2.58 -16.21 -7.47
N ALA A 15 -3.82 -16.70 -7.32
CA ALA A 15 -4.95 -15.88 -6.94
C ALA A 15 -4.74 -15.22 -5.56
N LEU A 16 -4.23 -15.98 -4.60
CA LEU A 16 -3.90 -15.45 -3.26
C LEU A 16 -2.81 -14.38 -3.30
N LYS A 17 -1.74 -14.59 -4.10
CA LYS A 17 -0.69 -13.58 -4.29
C LYS A 17 -1.25 -12.30 -4.92
N LYS A 18 -2.11 -12.41 -5.95
CA LYS A 18 -2.79 -11.27 -6.57
C LYS A 18 -3.66 -10.51 -5.55
N PHE A 19 -4.40 -11.23 -4.71
CA PHE A 19 -5.25 -10.63 -3.68
C PHE A 19 -4.43 -9.89 -2.63
N LYS A 20 -3.36 -10.51 -2.09
CA LYS A 20 -2.46 -9.84 -1.14
C LYS A 20 -1.87 -8.55 -1.73
N LYS A 21 -1.42 -8.58 -2.98
CA LYS A 21 -0.90 -7.39 -3.68
C LYS A 21 -1.97 -6.32 -3.89
N GLN A 22 -3.22 -6.70 -4.14
CA GLN A 22 -4.35 -5.76 -4.25
C GLN A 22 -4.64 -5.09 -2.89
N CYS A 23 -4.67 -5.86 -1.80
CA CYS A 23 -4.83 -5.34 -0.43
C CYS A 23 -3.69 -4.37 -0.05
N GLU A 24 -2.44 -4.68 -0.43
CA GLU A 24 -1.30 -3.80 -0.23
C GLU A 24 -1.41 -2.52 -1.07
N LYS A 25 -1.87 -2.62 -2.32
CA LYS A 25 -2.07 -1.49 -3.23
C LYS A 25 -3.16 -0.54 -2.72
N GLU A 26 -4.26 -1.08 -2.22
CA GLU A 26 -5.33 -0.29 -1.60
C GLU A 26 -4.89 0.30 -0.25
N GLY A 27 -3.84 -0.22 0.37
CA GLY A 27 -3.25 0.34 1.57
C GLY A 27 -4.11 0.16 2.83
N ILE A 28 -5.03 -0.81 2.82
CA ILE A 28 -6.00 -1.07 3.90
C ILE A 28 -5.30 -1.23 5.26
N LEU A 29 -4.21 -2.00 5.30
CA LEU A 29 -3.41 -2.19 6.52
C LEU A 29 -2.73 -0.90 7.00
N SER A 30 -2.32 -0.04 6.06
CA SER A 30 -1.73 1.26 6.38
C SER A 30 -2.78 2.25 6.89
N GLU A 31 -4.03 2.09 6.45
CA GLU A 31 -5.14 2.92 6.88
C GLU A 31 -5.63 2.52 8.27
N LEU A 32 -5.74 1.22 8.56
CA LEU A 32 -6.03 0.71 9.90
C LEU A 32 -5.07 1.29 10.94
N LYS A 33 -3.75 1.19 10.70
CA LYS A 33 -2.72 1.73 11.60
C LYS A 33 -2.79 3.25 11.78
N LYS A 34 -3.30 3.99 10.80
CA LYS A 34 -3.47 5.46 10.89
C LYS A 34 -4.74 5.86 11.66
N ARG A 35 -5.73 4.95 11.72
CA ARG A 35 -7.02 5.17 12.38
C ARG A 35 -7.07 4.62 13.79
N GLU A 36 -6.14 3.73 14.15
CA GLU A 36 -6.04 3.09 15.46
C GLU A 36 -6.00 4.10 16.62
N HIS A 37 -5.34 5.24 16.41
CA HIS A 37 -5.23 6.30 17.41
C HIS A 37 -5.41 7.68 16.78
N TYR A 38 -5.89 8.66 17.56
CA TYR A 38 -5.97 10.04 17.11
C TYR A 38 -4.58 10.68 17.04
N ASP A 39 -4.11 10.93 15.82
CA ASP A 39 -2.98 11.83 15.58
C ASP A 39 -3.47 13.28 15.41
N LYS A 40 -2.83 14.23 16.12
CA LYS A 40 -3.04 15.67 15.92
C LYS A 40 -2.82 16.06 14.44
N PRO A 41 -3.58 17.01 13.87
CA PRO A 41 -3.49 17.38 12.46
C PRO A 41 -2.06 17.72 11.97
N SER A 42 -1.27 18.39 12.83
CA SER A 42 0.15 18.70 12.55
C SER A 42 1.00 17.45 12.35
N VAL A 43 0.81 16.43 13.21
CA VAL A 43 1.52 15.15 13.13
C VAL A 43 1.13 14.40 11.85
N LYS A 44 -0.17 14.40 11.49
CA LYS A 44 -0.66 13.83 10.22
C LYS A 44 -0.01 14.49 9.00
N ARG A 45 0.07 15.84 8.98
CA ARG A 45 0.74 16.60 7.91
C ARG A 45 2.23 16.27 7.82
N LYS A 46 2.94 16.21 8.95
CA LYS A 46 4.36 15.84 9.01
C LYS A 46 4.61 14.41 8.50
N LYS A 47 3.83 13.43 8.98
CA LYS A 47 3.90 12.03 8.52
C LYS A 47 3.65 11.91 7.01
N LYS A 48 2.68 12.66 6.46
CA LYS A 48 2.39 12.69 5.01
C LYS A 48 3.57 13.23 4.18
N ALA A 49 4.19 14.34 4.61
CA ALA A 49 5.33 14.93 3.93
C ALA A 49 6.55 13.99 3.91
N ILE A 50 6.85 13.35 5.05
CA ILE A 50 7.95 12.36 5.15
C ILE A 50 7.70 11.17 4.22
N ALA A 51 6.47 10.64 4.19
CA ALA A 51 6.12 9.52 3.31
C ALA A 51 6.26 9.88 1.82
N ALA A 52 5.83 11.09 1.43
CA ALA A 52 5.99 11.58 0.06
C ALA A 52 7.46 11.71 -0.34
N ARG A 53 8.31 12.29 0.52
CA ARG A 53 9.75 12.41 0.28
C ARG A 53 10.42 11.04 0.14
N LYS A 54 10.11 10.10 1.04
CA LYS A 54 10.62 8.71 0.95
C LYS A 54 10.20 8.03 -0.36
N LYS A 55 8.96 8.23 -0.81
CA LYS A 55 8.46 7.69 -2.09
C LYS A 55 9.20 8.29 -3.30
N ALA A 56 9.44 9.59 -3.29
CA ALA A 56 10.19 10.28 -4.35
C ALA A 56 11.63 9.74 -4.47
N VAL A 57 12.35 9.65 -3.34
CA VAL A 57 13.72 9.10 -3.29
C VAL A 57 13.75 7.66 -3.80
N ARG A 58 12.79 6.82 -3.39
CA ARG A 58 12.69 5.43 -3.88
C ARG A 58 12.46 5.38 -5.38
N LYS A 59 11.61 6.26 -5.94
CA LYS A 59 11.33 6.31 -7.39
C LYS A 59 12.60 6.64 -8.18
N VAL A 60 13.34 7.66 -7.74
CA VAL A 60 14.64 8.03 -8.37
C VAL A 60 15.62 6.87 -8.30
N ARG A 61 15.81 6.24 -7.13
CA ARG A 61 16.72 5.09 -6.98
C ARG A 61 16.35 3.90 -7.87
N THR A 62 15.06 3.69 -8.12
CA THR A 62 14.59 2.57 -8.96
C THR A 62 14.71 2.90 -10.45
N ALA A 63 14.73 4.18 -10.83
CA ALA A 63 14.90 4.63 -12.21
C ALA A 63 16.38 4.70 -12.64
N VAL A 64 17.30 4.79 -11.67
CA VAL A 64 18.75 4.78 -11.89
C VAL A 64 19.32 3.34 -11.91
N ARG A 65 18.49 2.34 -11.60
CA ARG A 65 18.83 0.91 -11.65
C ARG A 65 18.24 0.27 -12.89
#